data_AF-F0M1K2-F1
#
_entry.id   AF-F0M1K2-F1
#
_cell.length_a   1.000
_cell.length_b   1.000
_cell.length_c   1.000
_cell.angle_alpha   90.00
_cell.angle_beta   90.00
_cell.angle_gamma   90.00
#
_symmetry.space_group_name_H-M   'P 1'
#
loop_
_entity.id
_entity.type
_entity.pdbx_description
1 polymer ?
#
loop_
_entity_poly.entity_id
_entity_poly.type
_entity_poly.pdbx_seq_one_letter_code
_entity_poly.pdbx_strand_id
1 'polypeptide(L)'
;MPVTGRAVSAAVLLVIGAGLALLAVLVHYEFMRIYGDISGTALEGLTWGLTAGPSGLGLGLVAVIAIIGFMIATRRWMRFAAVAIPVLMLIGMFAVTPAALGQRLQAQFASTPQCVIEGTDEPMASADRESQQVFDSITHIGQFTGGGMSGVGGCSRGFVLPGDADVLQHYRAALPAAGWQVVEDDGRHLRAHLDGRAFAVMSCPKGGLVWAGSDDDTSFGQGRPELAGTEICPHDL
;
A
#
# COMPACT_ATOMS: atom_id res chain seq x y z
N MET A 1 40.95 9.30 -37.75
CA MET A 1 39.89 9.95 -36.95
C MET A 1 38.88 8.95 -36.30
N PRO A 2 39.28 7.84 -35.65
CA PRO A 2 38.29 6.90 -35.07
C PRO A 2 37.84 7.23 -33.62
N VAL A 3 38.57 8.10 -32.92
CA VAL A 3 38.38 8.34 -31.47
C VAL A 3 37.15 9.22 -31.18
N THR A 4 36.84 10.17 -32.07
CA THR A 4 35.67 11.06 -31.94
C THR A 4 34.36 10.34 -32.23
N GLY A 5 34.31 9.47 -33.24
CA GLY A 5 33.11 8.71 -33.61
C GLY A 5 32.60 7.80 -32.48
N ARG A 6 33.49 7.02 -31.84
CA ARG A 6 33.11 6.13 -30.71
C ARG A 6 32.59 6.90 -29.50
N ALA A 7 33.18 8.05 -29.19
CA ALA A 7 32.74 8.88 -28.08
C ALA A 7 31.36 9.49 -28.33
N VAL A 8 31.09 9.95 -29.56
CA VAL A 8 29.78 10.48 -29.96
C VAL A 8 28.72 9.38 -29.92
N SER A 9 29.00 8.19 -30.47
CA SER A 9 28.06 7.05 -30.41
C SER A 9 27.77 6.63 -28.97
N ALA A 10 28.78 6.56 -28.10
CA ALA A 10 28.57 6.25 -26.69
C ALA A 10 27.70 7.32 -25.99
N ALA A 11 27.94 8.60 -26.26
CA ALA A 11 27.12 9.67 -25.70
C ALA A 11 25.65 9.58 -26.16
N VAL A 12 25.41 9.33 -27.46
CA VAL A 12 24.05 9.14 -28.00
C VAL A 12 23.34 7.95 -27.33
N LEU A 13 24.04 6.81 -27.19
CA LEU A 13 23.48 5.64 -26.51
C LEU A 13 23.14 5.91 -25.04
N LEU A 14 23.97 6.67 -24.32
CA LEU A 14 23.69 7.07 -22.95
C LEU A 14 22.46 7.96 -22.84
N VAL A 15 22.29 8.92 -23.77
CA VAL A 15 21.10 9.79 -23.80
C VAL A 15 19.84 8.98 -24.09
N ILE A 16 19.88 8.09 -25.08
CA ILE A 16 18.76 7.19 -25.41
C ILE A 16 18.44 6.29 -24.21
N GLY A 17 19.46 5.71 -23.58
CA GLY A 17 19.31 4.85 -22.40
C GLY A 17 18.67 5.59 -21.21
N ALA A 18 19.08 6.83 -20.96
CA ALA A 18 18.48 7.67 -19.91
C ALA A 18 17.01 8.00 -20.22
N GLY A 19 16.68 8.32 -21.46
CA GLY A 19 15.29 8.55 -21.89
C GLY A 19 14.40 7.30 -21.73
N LEU A 20 14.91 6.14 -22.12
CA LEU A 20 14.21 4.86 -21.94
C LEU A 20 14.06 4.47 -20.48
N ALA A 21 15.06 4.73 -19.65
CA ALA A 21 14.99 4.51 -18.21
C ALA A 21 13.87 5.34 -17.58
N LEU A 22 13.78 6.64 -17.93
CA LEU A 22 12.69 7.50 -17.46
C LEU A 22 11.32 7.00 -17.93
N LEU A 23 11.21 6.65 -19.21
CA LEU A 23 9.95 6.13 -19.77
C LEU A 23 9.51 4.83 -19.08
N ALA A 24 10.45 3.94 -18.77
CA ALA A 24 10.16 2.71 -18.05
C ALA A 24 9.71 2.96 -16.60
N VAL A 25 10.26 3.97 -15.91
CA VAL A 25 9.78 4.40 -14.57
C VAL A 25 8.34 4.92 -14.66
N LEU A 26 8.01 5.73 -15.68
CA LEU A 26 6.65 6.24 -15.88
C LEU A 26 5.64 5.13 -16.21
N VAL A 27 6.03 4.19 -17.08
CA VAL A 27 5.21 3.02 -17.39
C VAL A 27 5.01 2.14 -16.15
N HIS A 28 6.05 1.97 -15.32
CA HIS A 28 5.94 1.27 -14.05
C HIS A 28 4.94 1.95 -13.11
N TYR A 29 5.01 3.27 -12.99
CA TYR A 29 4.06 4.03 -12.18
C TYR A 29 2.61 3.80 -12.63
N GLU A 30 2.31 3.97 -13.91
CA GLU A 30 0.95 3.78 -14.43
C GLU A 30 0.47 2.33 -14.29
N PHE A 31 1.37 1.37 -14.53
CA PHE A 31 1.06 -0.03 -14.33
C PHE A 31 0.72 -0.34 -12.87
N MET A 32 1.50 0.17 -11.91
CA MET A 32 1.22 -0.02 -10.49
C MET A 32 -0.05 0.73 -10.05
N ARG A 33 -0.31 1.90 -10.62
CA ARG A 33 -1.54 2.68 -10.34
C ARG A 33 -2.81 1.96 -10.78
N ILE A 34 -2.76 1.21 -11.88
CA ILE A 34 -3.93 0.52 -12.43
C ILE A 34 -4.01 -0.94 -11.97
N TYR A 35 -2.88 -1.65 -11.96
CA TYR A 35 -2.77 -3.10 -11.76
C TYR A 35 -1.93 -3.53 -10.56
N GLY A 36 -1.22 -2.61 -9.91
CA GLY A 36 -0.37 -2.90 -8.75
C GLY A 36 -1.11 -3.49 -7.55
N ASP A 37 -0.51 -4.51 -6.96
CA ASP A 37 -0.97 -5.10 -5.70
C ASP A 37 -0.66 -4.16 -4.52
N ILE A 38 -1.71 -3.83 -3.77
CA ILE A 38 -1.72 -2.88 -2.65
C ILE A 38 -1.44 -3.54 -1.30
N SER A 39 -1.38 -4.87 -1.26
CA SER A 39 -1.25 -5.63 -0.02
C SER A 39 0.21 -5.76 0.45
N GLY A 40 1.16 -5.70 -0.49
CA GLY A 40 2.57 -5.87 -0.22
C GLY A 40 3.32 -4.57 0.15
N THR A 41 4.56 -4.74 0.59
CA THR A 41 5.53 -3.64 0.76
C THR A 41 5.90 -3.02 -0.60
N ALA A 42 6.51 -1.83 -0.57
CA ALA A 42 7.06 -1.18 -1.76
C ALA A 42 8.02 -2.09 -2.56
N LEU A 43 8.79 -2.93 -1.86
CA LEU A 43 9.71 -3.89 -2.48
C LEU A 43 8.96 -5.01 -3.20
N GLU A 44 7.92 -5.56 -2.56
CA GLU A 44 7.06 -6.58 -3.16
C GLU A 44 6.34 -6.02 -4.40
N GLY A 45 5.78 -4.81 -4.30
CA GLY A 45 5.19 -4.11 -5.43
C GLY A 45 6.18 -3.88 -6.58
N LEU A 46 7.43 -3.51 -6.28
CA LEU A 46 8.49 -3.40 -7.29
C LEU A 46 8.78 -4.76 -7.94
N THR A 47 8.97 -5.82 -7.15
CA THR A 47 9.26 -7.15 -7.69
C THR A 47 8.13 -7.69 -8.55
N TRP A 48 6.88 -7.42 -8.18
CA TRP A 48 5.72 -7.79 -8.97
C TRP A 48 5.67 -6.99 -10.28
N GLY A 49 5.87 -5.67 -10.23
CA GLY A 49 5.94 -4.84 -11.43
C GLY A 49 7.09 -5.22 -12.38
N LEU A 50 8.20 -5.75 -11.84
CA LEU A 50 9.33 -6.24 -12.63
C LEU A 50 9.11 -7.63 -13.23
N THR A 51 8.42 -8.53 -12.53
CA THR A 51 8.25 -9.93 -12.96
C THR A 51 6.98 -10.15 -13.77
N ALA A 52 5.87 -9.53 -13.38
CA ALA A 52 4.57 -9.64 -14.02
C ALA A 52 4.22 -8.43 -14.92
N GLY A 53 4.88 -7.29 -14.71
CA GLY A 53 4.61 -6.05 -15.42
C GLY A 53 5.54 -5.78 -16.62
N PRO A 54 5.20 -4.77 -17.44
CA PRO A 54 6.02 -4.33 -18.58
C PRO A 54 7.38 -3.74 -18.15
N SER A 55 7.56 -3.43 -16.87
CA SER A 55 8.78 -2.82 -16.33
C SER A 55 10.01 -3.72 -16.46
N GLY A 56 9.85 -5.05 -16.40
CA GLY A 56 10.95 -6.00 -16.61
C GLY A 56 11.51 -5.95 -18.03
N LEU A 57 10.64 -5.82 -19.04
CA LEU A 57 11.04 -5.64 -20.44
C LEU A 57 11.77 -4.30 -20.63
N GLY A 58 11.26 -3.24 -20.00
CA GLY A 58 11.91 -1.93 -19.99
C GLY A 58 13.32 -1.98 -19.39
N LEU A 59 13.48 -2.66 -18.24
CA LEU A 59 14.78 -2.84 -17.60
C LEU A 59 15.74 -3.63 -18.48
N GLY A 60 15.27 -4.71 -19.12
CA GLY A 60 16.06 -5.50 -20.07
C GLY A 60 16.59 -4.64 -21.23
N LEU A 61 15.72 -3.82 -21.83
CA LEU A 61 16.11 -2.93 -22.94
C LEU A 61 17.15 -1.89 -22.51
N VAL A 62 16.93 -1.24 -21.36
CA VAL A 62 17.87 -0.25 -20.80
C VAL A 62 19.22 -0.89 -20.47
N ALA A 63 19.22 -2.10 -19.89
CA ALA A 63 20.44 -2.84 -19.57
C ALA A 63 21.25 -3.18 -20.84
N VAL A 64 20.60 -3.62 -21.92
CA VAL A 64 21.28 -3.90 -23.20
C VAL A 64 21.95 -2.64 -23.74
N ILE A 65 21.25 -1.51 -23.77
CA ILE A 65 21.80 -0.25 -24.27
C ILE A 65 22.96 0.25 -23.39
N ALA A 66 22.82 0.13 -22.07
CA ALA A 66 23.87 0.47 -21.12
C ALA A 66 25.13 -0.39 -21.32
N ILE A 67 25.00 -1.70 -21.55
CA ILE A 67 26.12 -2.60 -21.80
C ILE A 67 26.84 -2.23 -23.10
N ILE A 68 26.10 -1.96 -24.18
CA ILE A 68 26.67 -1.54 -25.46
C ILE A 68 27.42 -0.21 -25.29
N GLY A 69 26.80 0.77 -24.60
CA GLY A 69 27.42 2.05 -24.28
C GLY A 69 28.70 1.89 -23.45
N PHE A 70 28.69 1.01 -22.45
CA PHE A 70 29.84 0.69 -21.61
C PHE A 70 31.00 0.09 -22.41
N MET A 71 30.72 -0.86 -23.31
CA MET A 71 31.73 -1.51 -24.14
C MET A 71 32.39 -0.55 -25.12
N ILE A 72 31.62 0.38 -25.70
CA ILE A 72 32.12 1.35 -26.69
C ILE A 72 32.82 2.54 -26.00
N ALA A 73 32.44 2.86 -24.76
CA ALA A 73 32.98 3.98 -24.01
C ALA A 73 34.47 3.79 -23.67
N THR A 74 35.28 4.75 -24.11
CA THR A 74 36.73 4.83 -23.79
C THR A 74 37.01 5.66 -22.54
N ARG A 75 36.13 6.60 -22.17
CA ARG A 75 36.29 7.44 -20.98
C ARG A 75 35.60 6.82 -19.76
N ARG A 76 36.30 6.82 -18.62
CA ARG A 76 35.82 6.27 -17.34
C ARG A 76 34.46 6.85 -16.91
N TRP A 77 34.26 8.16 -17.04
CA TRP A 77 33.01 8.81 -16.63
C TRP A 77 31.79 8.34 -17.44
N MET A 78 31.95 8.04 -18.74
CA MET A 78 30.86 7.49 -19.57
C MET A 78 30.50 6.07 -19.15
N ARG A 79 31.49 5.27 -18.71
CA ARG A 79 31.25 3.93 -18.15
C ARG A 79 30.50 4.00 -16.82
N PHE A 80 30.83 4.96 -15.97
CA PHE A 80 30.06 5.21 -14.74
C PHE A 80 28.62 5.62 -15.06
N ALA A 81 28.40 6.50 -16.03
CA ALA A 81 27.06 6.87 -16.47
C ALA A 81 26.27 5.67 -17.00
N ALA A 82 26.89 4.79 -17.79
CA ALA A 82 26.26 3.57 -18.30
C ALA A 82 25.76 2.66 -17.17
N VAL A 83 26.52 2.50 -16.10
CA VAL A 83 26.13 1.71 -14.92
C VAL A 83 25.10 2.45 -14.06
N ALA A 84 25.22 3.78 -13.94
CA ALA A 84 24.31 4.58 -13.14
C ALA A 84 22.88 4.60 -13.68
N ILE A 85 22.69 4.59 -15.01
CA ILE A 85 21.35 4.63 -15.63
C ILE A 85 20.41 3.51 -15.12
N PRO A 86 20.75 2.20 -15.23
CA PRO A 86 19.87 1.14 -14.75
C PRO A 86 19.71 1.14 -13.23
N VAL A 87 20.73 1.56 -12.48
CA VAL A 87 20.64 1.68 -11.01
C VAL A 87 19.66 2.78 -10.61
N LEU A 88 19.77 3.97 -11.22
CA LEU A 88 18.86 5.09 -10.99
C LEU A 88 17.44 4.77 -11.44
N MET A 89 17.28 3.99 -12.51
CA MET A 89 15.98 3.49 -12.95
C MET A 89 15.32 2.63 -11.86
N LEU A 90 16.05 1.67 -11.28
CA LEU A 90 15.53 0.82 -10.20
C LEU A 90 15.18 1.63 -8.94
N ILE A 91 16.04 2.58 -8.57
CA ILE A 91 15.78 3.50 -7.46
C ILE A 91 14.52 4.33 -7.75
N GLY A 92 14.37 4.84 -8.97
CA GLY A 92 13.20 5.58 -9.42
C GLY A 92 11.93 4.75 -9.34
N MET A 93 11.95 3.51 -9.85
CA MET A 93 10.82 2.59 -9.77
C MET A 93 10.42 2.35 -8.31
N PHE A 94 11.38 1.97 -7.45
CA PHE A 94 11.15 1.76 -6.02
C PHE A 94 10.53 2.98 -5.34
N ALA A 95 11.00 4.18 -5.67
CA ALA A 95 10.51 5.42 -5.07
C ALA A 95 9.08 5.77 -5.51
N VAL A 96 8.67 5.43 -6.74
CA VAL A 96 7.34 5.75 -7.26
C VAL A 96 6.29 4.68 -6.95
N THR A 97 6.70 3.44 -6.62
CA THR A 97 5.78 2.34 -6.29
C THR A 97 4.80 2.69 -5.15
N PRO A 98 5.23 3.26 -4.00
CA PRO A 98 4.32 3.63 -2.91
C PRO A 98 3.30 4.69 -3.34
N ALA A 99 3.72 5.68 -4.13
CA ALA A 99 2.84 6.73 -4.61
C ALA A 99 1.78 6.18 -5.58
N ALA A 100 2.18 5.30 -6.50
CA ALA A 100 1.27 4.65 -7.44
C ALA A 100 0.21 3.79 -6.72
N LEU A 101 0.65 2.96 -5.76
CA LEU A 101 -0.24 2.11 -4.96
C LEU A 101 -1.16 2.94 -4.07
N GLY A 102 -0.65 4.02 -3.45
CA GLY A 102 -1.47 4.94 -2.65
C GLY A 102 -2.58 5.60 -3.48
N GLN A 103 -2.28 6.01 -4.71
CA GLN A 103 -3.30 6.59 -5.59
C GLN A 103 -4.33 5.55 -6.05
N ARG A 104 -3.91 4.29 -6.27
CA ARG A 104 -4.83 3.18 -6.53
C ARG A 104 -5.76 2.93 -5.35
N LEU A 105 -5.22 2.90 -4.12
CA LEU A 105 -5.99 2.74 -2.89
C LEU A 105 -7.09 3.80 -2.77
N GLN A 106 -6.73 5.07 -2.96
CA GLN A 106 -7.70 6.17 -2.93
C GLN A 106 -8.78 6.03 -4.01
N ALA A 107 -8.40 5.61 -5.22
CA ALA A 107 -9.37 5.44 -6.31
C ALA A 107 -10.29 4.23 -6.12
N GLN A 108 -9.80 3.15 -5.50
CA GLN A 108 -10.57 1.91 -5.32
C GLN A 108 -11.38 1.86 -4.02
N PHE A 109 -10.92 2.54 -2.96
CA PHE A 109 -11.50 2.45 -1.61
C PHE A 109 -11.75 3.82 -0.99
N ALA A 110 -12.22 4.79 -1.79
CA ALA A 110 -12.61 6.13 -1.31
C ALA A 110 -13.74 6.14 -0.26
N SER A 111 -14.36 4.98 0.02
CA SER A 111 -15.35 4.82 1.06
C SER A 111 -14.67 4.55 2.41
N THR A 112 -14.71 5.53 3.32
CA THR A 112 -14.43 5.26 4.73
C THR A 112 -15.55 4.41 5.34
N PRO A 113 -15.25 3.58 6.35
CA PRO A 113 -16.27 2.89 7.12
C PRO A 113 -17.25 3.91 7.71
N GLN A 114 -18.55 3.75 7.50
CA GLN A 114 -19.57 4.67 8.00
C GLN A 114 -20.24 4.11 9.26
N CYS A 115 -20.00 4.75 10.41
CA CYS A 115 -20.55 4.35 11.71
C CYS A 115 -21.84 5.06 12.06
N VAL A 116 -22.00 6.30 11.59
CA VAL A 116 -23.15 7.14 11.92
C VAL A 116 -24.36 6.69 11.11
N ILE A 117 -25.41 6.24 11.81
CA ILE A 117 -26.73 5.97 11.23
C ILE A 117 -27.64 7.14 11.60
N GLU A 118 -28.30 7.77 10.62
CA GLU A 118 -29.28 8.83 10.90
C GLU A 118 -30.43 8.28 11.76
N GLY A 119 -30.68 8.90 12.92
CA GLY A 119 -31.80 8.56 13.82
C GLY A 119 -31.44 7.79 15.10
N THR A 120 -30.16 7.64 15.45
CA THR A 120 -29.75 7.08 16.75
C THR A 120 -29.82 8.13 17.87
N ASP A 121 -30.41 7.74 19.01
CA ASP A 121 -30.49 8.58 20.22
C ASP A 121 -29.15 8.62 20.98
N GLU A 122 -28.91 9.69 21.74
CA GLU A 122 -27.78 9.75 22.69
C GLU A 122 -27.96 8.68 23.78
N PRO A 123 -26.91 8.00 24.25
CA PRO A 123 -25.46 8.26 24.04
C PRO A 123 -24.85 7.60 22.80
N MET A 124 -25.60 6.80 22.05
CA MET A 124 -25.07 5.97 20.96
C MET A 124 -24.54 6.83 19.80
N ALA A 125 -25.20 7.96 19.54
CA ALA A 125 -24.74 8.93 18.54
C ALA A 125 -23.37 9.56 18.88
N SER A 126 -23.00 9.69 20.16
CA SER A 126 -21.67 10.16 20.55
C SER A 126 -20.58 9.12 20.28
N ALA A 127 -20.83 7.86 20.64
CA ALA A 127 -19.92 6.74 20.38
C ALA A 127 -19.72 6.49 18.87
N ASP A 128 -20.78 6.63 18.07
CA ASP A 128 -20.72 6.53 16.61
C ASP A 128 -19.82 7.61 16.00
N ARG A 129 -19.92 8.86 16.50
CA ARG A 129 -19.08 9.97 16.03
C ARG A 129 -17.62 9.78 16.40
N GLU A 130 -17.34 9.30 17.61
CA GLU A 130 -15.97 9.02 18.06
C GLU A 130 -15.35 7.87 17.24
N SER A 131 -16.11 6.80 17.02
CA SER A 131 -15.69 5.67 16.18
C SER A 131 -15.44 6.11 14.74
N GLN A 132 -16.28 7.00 14.20
CA GLN A 132 -16.08 7.58 12.88
C GLN A 132 -14.77 8.37 12.80
N GLN A 133 -14.43 9.17 13.82
CA GLN A 133 -13.16 9.91 13.85
C GLN A 133 -11.95 8.97 13.89
N VAL A 134 -12.05 7.83 14.56
CA VAL A 134 -11.00 6.80 14.54
C VAL A 134 -10.84 6.24 13.12
N PHE A 135 -11.92 5.87 12.45
CA PHE A 135 -11.87 5.40 11.07
C PHE A 135 -11.31 6.45 10.11
N ASP A 136 -11.73 7.71 10.25
CA ASP A 136 -11.23 8.80 9.41
C ASP A 136 -9.73 9.11 9.66
N SER A 137 -9.18 8.67 10.80
CA SER A 137 -7.75 8.86 11.13
C SER A 137 -6.83 7.85 10.47
N ILE A 138 -7.36 6.75 9.91
CA ILE A 138 -6.58 5.64 9.36
C ILE A 138 -6.94 5.47 7.89
N THR A 139 -5.93 5.25 7.04
CA THR A 139 -6.21 4.87 5.64
C THR A 139 -6.71 3.42 5.61
N HIS A 140 -7.86 3.19 4.99
CA HIS A 140 -8.48 1.87 4.90
C HIS A 140 -8.26 1.20 3.54
N ILE A 141 -8.33 -0.13 3.55
CA ILE A 141 -8.34 -0.97 2.34
C ILE A 141 -9.62 -1.79 2.29
N GLY A 142 -10.08 -2.08 1.07
CA GLY A 142 -11.25 -2.92 0.86
C GLY A 142 -12.55 -2.15 0.68
N GLN A 143 -13.51 -2.83 0.07
CA GLN A 143 -14.87 -2.33 -0.10
C GLN A 143 -15.65 -2.67 1.16
N PHE A 144 -16.01 -1.65 1.93
CA PHE A 144 -16.86 -1.81 3.10
C PHE A 144 -18.27 -2.13 2.64
N THR A 145 -18.77 -3.29 3.04
CA THR A 145 -20.18 -3.64 2.82
C THR A 145 -21.01 -2.95 3.89
N GLY A 146 -22.22 -2.51 3.55
CA GLY A 146 -23.11 -1.76 4.46
C GLY A 146 -23.63 -2.54 5.67
N GLY A 147 -23.07 -3.72 5.97
CA GLY A 147 -23.39 -4.53 7.14
C GLY A 147 -22.34 -4.31 8.22
N GLY A 148 -22.63 -3.42 9.16
CA GLY A 148 -21.83 -3.25 10.36
C GLY A 148 -22.70 -3.06 11.58
N MET A 149 -22.16 -3.39 12.75
CA MET A 149 -22.83 -3.21 14.03
C MET A 149 -22.25 -1.96 14.69
N SER A 150 -23.13 -1.08 15.13
CA SER A 150 -22.79 0.09 15.94
C SER A 150 -23.42 -0.08 17.32
N GLY A 151 -22.69 0.27 18.38
CA GLY A 151 -23.15 0.16 19.75
C GLY A 151 -22.44 1.15 20.66
N VAL A 152 -22.83 1.16 21.94
CA VAL A 152 -22.38 2.16 22.92
C VAL A 152 -20.85 2.18 23.10
N GLY A 153 -20.15 1.08 22.83
CA GLY A 153 -18.69 1.02 22.94
C GLY A 153 -17.91 1.00 21.64
N GLY A 154 -18.56 1.15 20.49
CA GLY A 154 -17.83 1.24 19.24
C GLY A 154 -18.60 0.74 18.02
N CYS A 155 -17.87 0.63 16.92
CA CYS A 155 -18.42 0.35 15.61
C CYS A 155 -17.56 -0.70 14.87
N SER A 156 -18.17 -1.84 14.51
CA SER A 156 -17.56 -2.90 13.70
C SER A 156 -17.99 -2.76 12.23
N ARG A 157 -17.07 -2.88 11.27
CA ARG A 157 -17.35 -2.83 9.83
C ARG A 157 -16.58 -3.92 9.08
N GLY A 158 -17.31 -4.74 8.33
CA GLY A 158 -16.74 -5.74 7.44
C GLY A 158 -16.35 -5.14 6.10
N PHE A 159 -15.30 -5.67 5.48
CA PHE A 159 -14.90 -5.29 4.14
C PHE A 159 -14.39 -6.46 3.32
N VAL A 160 -14.56 -6.35 2.01
CA VAL A 160 -14.11 -7.32 1.02
C VAL A 160 -12.87 -6.78 0.32
N LEU A 161 -11.88 -7.64 0.12
CA LEU A 161 -10.69 -7.34 -0.68
C LEU A 161 -10.76 -8.13 -2.00
N PRO A 162 -10.53 -7.48 -3.15
CA PRO A 162 -10.35 -8.20 -4.40
C PRO A 162 -8.98 -8.91 -4.39
N GLY A 163 -8.97 -10.24 -4.27
CA GLY A 163 -7.76 -11.10 -4.34
C GLY A 163 -7.28 -11.62 -2.99
N ASP A 164 -6.08 -12.22 -2.96
CA ASP A 164 -5.47 -12.86 -1.78
C ASP A 164 -4.66 -11.88 -0.90
N ALA A 165 -5.12 -10.64 -0.79
CA ALA A 165 -4.41 -9.56 -0.09
C ALA A 165 -4.31 -9.81 1.43
N ASP A 166 -3.11 -9.65 2.00
CA ASP A 166 -2.91 -9.66 3.46
C ASP A 166 -3.45 -8.35 4.07
N VAL A 167 -4.62 -8.45 4.68
CA VAL A 167 -5.27 -7.36 5.43
C VAL A 167 -4.34 -6.71 6.44
N LEU A 168 -3.65 -7.54 7.23
CA LEU A 168 -2.95 -7.07 8.42
C LEU A 168 -1.68 -6.33 8.02
N GLN A 169 -1.02 -6.74 6.94
CA GLN A 169 0.17 -6.07 6.43
C GLN A 169 -0.08 -4.58 6.15
N HIS A 170 -1.22 -4.21 5.58
CA HIS A 170 -1.59 -2.81 5.39
C HIS A 170 -1.72 -2.06 6.72
N TYR A 171 -2.48 -2.60 7.67
CA TYR A 171 -2.73 -1.92 8.95
C TYR A 171 -1.49 -1.87 9.85
N ARG A 172 -0.57 -2.84 9.74
CA ARG A 172 0.77 -2.79 10.38
C ARG A 172 1.57 -1.56 9.97
N ALA A 173 1.41 -1.09 8.73
CA ALA A 173 2.07 0.11 8.24
C ALA A 173 1.23 1.38 8.51
N ALA A 174 -0.09 1.32 8.29
CA ALA A 174 -0.97 2.47 8.39
C ALA A 174 -1.13 3.00 9.82
N LEU A 175 -1.21 2.10 10.82
CA LEU A 175 -1.43 2.49 12.21
C LEU A 175 -0.25 3.28 12.80
N PRO A 176 1.01 2.79 12.76
CA PRO A 176 2.15 3.58 13.21
C PRO A 176 2.33 4.89 12.44
N ALA A 177 2.03 4.90 11.13
CA ALA A 177 2.10 6.11 10.32
C ALA A 177 1.09 7.19 10.76
N ALA A 178 -0.06 6.77 11.29
CA ALA A 178 -1.08 7.64 11.88
C ALA A 178 -0.85 7.93 13.37
N GLY A 179 0.26 7.47 13.96
CA GLY A 179 0.62 7.70 15.36
C GLY A 179 0.02 6.70 16.36
N TRP A 180 -0.69 5.68 15.89
CA TRP A 180 -1.27 4.65 16.74
C TRP A 180 -0.20 3.68 17.25
N GLN A 181 -0.30 3.30 18.53
CA GLN A 181 0.58 2.32 19.14
C GLN A 181 -0.01 0.91 19.00
N VAL A 182 0.64 0.04 18.23
CA VAL A 182 0.26 -1.38 18.13
C VAL A 182 0.57 -2.08 19.45
N VAL A 183 -0.45 -2.67 20.07
CA VAL A 183 -0.37 -3.36 21.36
C VAL A 183 -0.49 -4.87 21.24
N GLU A 184 -1.02 -5.37 20.11
CA GLU A 184 -1.17 -6.79 19.83
C GLU A 184 -1.09 -7.06 18.33
N ASP A 185 -0.37 -8.11 17.93
CA ASP A 185 -0.30 -8.64 16.57
C ASP A 185 0.01 -10.15 16.68
N ASP A 186 -0.99 -11.00 16.46
CA ASP A 186 -0.86 -12.46 16.54
C ASP A 186 -0.77 -13.13 15.15
N GLY A 187 -0.69 -12.33 14.09
CA GLY A 187 -0.68 -12.79 12.70
C GLY A 187 -2.07 -13.02 12.09
N ARG A 188 -3.16 -12.93 12.85
CA ARG A 188 -4.56 -12.97 12.36
C ARG A 188 -5.40 -11.79 12.84
N HIS A 189 -4.96 -11.16 13.91
CA HIS A 189 -5.58 -10.05 14.59
C HIS A 189 -4.50 -9.02 14.95
N LEU A 190 -4.84 -7.75 14.78
CA LEU A 190 -3.98 -6.62 15.11
C LEU A 190 -4.77 -5.57 15.89
N ARG A 191 -4.20 -5.05 16.98
CA ARG A 191 -4.82 -4.05 17.85
C ARG A 191 -3.88 -2.88 18.11
N ALA A 192 -4.42 -1.67 18.12
CA ALA A 192 -3.68 -0.45 18.39
C ALA A 192 -4.49 0.58 19.17
N HIS A 193 -3.81 1.40 19.99
CA HIS A 193 -4.43 2.45 20.80
C HIS A 193 -3.87 3.84 20.46
N LEU A 194 -4.67 4.88 20.68
CA LEU A 194 -4.30 6.28 20.56
C LEU A 194 -5.20 7.17 21.45
N ASP A 195 -4.62 7.85 22.44
CA ASP A 195 -5.30 8.87 23.25
C ASP A 195 -6.70 8.45 23.78
N GLY A 196 -6.82 7.32 24.47
CA GLY A 196 -8.11 6.84 25.01
C GLY A 196 -9.01 6.11 23.99
N ARG A 197 -8.50 5.89 22.77
CA ARG A 197 -9.21 5.21 21.68
C ARG A 197 -8.51 3.91 21.32
N ALA A 198 -9.29 2.94 20.86
CA ALA A 198 -8.81 1.64 20.43
C ALA A 198 -9.29 1.30 19.03
N PHE A 199 -8.45 0.56 18.30
CA PHE A 199 -8.69 0.09 16.96
C PHE A 199 -8.24 -1.36 16.82
N ALA A 200 -9.05 -2.18 16.16
CA ALA A 200 -8.75 -3.60 15.95
C ALA A 200 -9.05 -4.02 14.52
N VAL A 201 -8.25 -4.94 13.99
CA VAL A 201 -8.41 -5.51 12.65
C VAL A 201 -8.19 -7.01 12.68
N MET A 202 -9.14 -7.75 12.11
CA MET A 202 -9.01 -9.18 11.90
C MET A 202 -9.01 -9.51 10.41
N SER A 203 -8.17 -10.45 10.01
CA SER A 203 -8.22 -11.06 8.67
C SER A 203 -9.36 -12.08 8.59
N CYS A 204 -10.19 -11.97 7.54
CA CYS A 204 -11.28 -12.87 7.23
C CYS A 204 -11.12 -13.49 5.83
N PRO A 205 -11.77 -14.64 5.54
CA PRO A 205 -11.83 -15.14 4.18
C PRO A 205 -12.37 -14.06 3.23
N LYS A 206 -11.60 -13.71 2.18
CA LYS A 206 -11.89 -12.67 1.17
C LYS A 206 -11.87 -11.21 1.66
N GLY A 207 -11.36 -10.91 2.86
CA GLY A 207 -11.37 -9.54 3.36
C GLY A 207 -11.02 -9.45 4.83
N GLY A 208 -11.71 -8.59 5.57
CA GLY A 208 -11.45 -8.42 6.99
C GLY A 208 -12.59 -7.74 7.74
N LEU A 209 -12.39 -7.62 9.04
CA LEU A 209 -13.26 -6.90 9.94
C LEU A 209 -12.44 -5.84 10.66
N VAL A 210 -12.90 -4.59 10.66
CA VAL A 210 -12.32 -3.52 11.47
C VAL A 210 -13.29 -3.12 12.57
N TRP A 211 -12.75 -2.76 13.73
CA TRP A 211 -13.50 -2.20 14.84
C TRP A 211 -12.80 -0.95 15.36
N ALA A 212 -13.58 0.05 15.75
CA ALA A 212 -13.10 1.28 16.36
C ALA A 212 -14.01 1.68 17.53
N GLY A 213 -13.42 2.20 18.61
CA GLY A 213 -14.15 2.65 19.79
C GLY A 213 -13.23 3.22 20.87
N SER A 214 -13.77 3.39 22.09
CA SER A 214 -13.01 3.82 23.27
C SER A 214 -12.21 2.66 23.87
N ASP A 215 -11.04 2.95 24.45
CA ASP A 215 -10.24 1.96 25.18
C ASP A 215 -10.76 1.66 26.60
N ASP A 216 -11.55 2.58 27.16
CA ASP A 216 -12.17 2.49 28.48
C ASP A 216 -13.46 1.66 28.49
N ASP A 217 -14.05 1.38 27.31
CA ASP A 217 -15.32 0.69 27.24
C ASP A 217 -15.12 -0.83 27.45
N THR A 218 -15.72 -1.36 28.52
CA THR A 218 -15.73 -2.81 28.80
C THR A 218 -16.50 -3.65 27.76
N SER A 219 -17.28 -3.01 26.88
CA SER A 219 -17.87 -3.65 25.70
C SER A 219 -16.89 -3.78 24.52
N PHE A 220 -15.65 -3.32 24.69
CA PHE A 220 -14.47 -3.80 23.95
C PHE A 220 -14.44 -5.33 24.00
N GLY A 221 -14.98 -5.97 22.97
CA GLY A 221 -15.28 -7.40 23.00
C GLY A 221 -16.43 -7.74 23.95
N GLN A 222 -17.68 -7.66 23.47
CA GLN A 222 -18.78 -8.43 24.07
C GLN A 222 -18.70 -9.95 23.81
N GLY A 223 -17.50 -10.47 23.59
CA GLY A 223 -16.97 -11.43 24.54
C GLY A 223 -15.55 -10.97 24.88
N ARG A 224 -15.16 -11.03 26.16
CA ARG A 224 -13.80 -11.05 26.79
C ARG A 224 -12.62 -10.43 26.00
N PRO A 225 -11.56 -9.91 26.66
CA PRO A 225 -10.30 -9.57 25.99
C PRO A 225 -9.69 -10.71 25.13
N GLU A 226 -10.06 -11.97 25.43
CA GLU A 226 -9.74 -13.20 24.70
C GLU A 226 -10.60 -13.43 23.42
N LEU A 227 -11.62 -12.62 23.22
CA LEU A 227 -12.71 -12.75 22.25
C LEU A 227 -12.92 -11.44 21.43
N ALA A 228 -12.23 -10.35 21.76
CA ALA A 228 -12.01 -9.24 20.83
C ALA A 228 -11.27 -9.80 19.61
N GLY A 229 -11.87 -9.72 18.43
CA GLY A 229 -11.39 -10.47 17.27
C GLY A 229 -11.89 -11.93 17.19
N THR A 230 -13.01 -12.26 17.85
CA THR A 230 -13.75 -13.52 17.62
C THR A 230 -15.16 -13.31 17.08
N GLU A 231 -15.48 -12.07 16.67
CA GLU A 231 -16.61 -11.82 15.80
C GLU A 231 -16.47 -12.72 14.57
N ILE A 232 -17.47 -13.58 14.38
CA ILE A 232 -17.49 -14.53 13.25
C ILE A 232 -17.40 -13.69 11.99
N CYS A 233 -16.36 -13.91 11.18
CA CYS A 233 -16.26 -13.35 9.84
C CYS A 233 -17.63 -13.49 9.18
N PRO A 234 -18.29 -12.39 8.77
CA PRO A 234 -19.62 -12.47 8.21
C PRO A 234 -19.62 -13.53 7.10
N HIS A 235 -20.55 -14.48 7.17
CA HIS A 235 -20.59 -15.60 6.22
C HIS A 235 -20.79 -15.13 4.76
N ASP A 236 -21.18 -13.86 4.58
CA ASP A 236 -21.53 -13.23 3.31
C ASP A 236 -20.53 -12.16 2.83
N LEU A 237 -19.25 -12.20 3.25
CA LEU A 237 -18.17 -11.41 2.64
C LEU A 237 -17.84 -11.87 1.20
#